data_AF-A0A0N4THV4-F1
#
_entry.id   AF-A0A0N4THV4-F1
#
_cell.length_a   1.000
_cell.length_b   1.000
_cell.length_c   1.000
_cell.angle_alpha   90.00
_cell.angle_beta   90.00
_cell.angle_gamma   90.00
#
_symmetry.space_group_name_H-M   'P 1'
#
loop_
_entity.id
_entity.type
_entity.pdbx_description
1 polymer ?
#
loop_
_entity_poly.entity_id
_entity_poly.type
_entity_poly.pdbx_seq_one_letter_code
_entity_poly.pdbx_strand_id
1 'polypeptide(L)'
;KPYEGQKPGTSGLRKRVPEFQQENYTENFIQSTLDAGLGDKKKGATLVVGGDGRYLCPETVNIIIQMAAANGLRKLIVGQNGFLSTPAVSCLIRKREINGLCFAHSSF
;
A
#
# COMPACT_ATOMS: atom_id res chain seq x y z
N LYS A 1 5.31 0.25 -17.36
CA LYS A 1 4.41 0.76 -18.43
C LYS A 1 3.28 1.56 -17.78
N PRO A 2 2.92 2.77 -18.24
CA PRO A 2 1.80 3.51 -17.66
C PRO A 2 0.47 2.79 -17.97
N TYR A 3 -0.42 2.73 -16.98
CA TYR A 3 -1.75 2.12 -17.11
C TYR A 3 -2.84 3.18 -16.99
N GLU A 4 -3.70 3.29 -17.99
CA GLU A 4 -4.88 4.15 -17.92
C GLU A 4 -5.93 3.57 -16.96
N GLY A 5 -6.60 4.44 -16.20
CA GLY A 5 -7.68 4.03 -15.30
C GLY A 5 -7.25 3.61 -13.89
N GLN A 6 -5.99 3.81 -13.48
CA GLN A 6 -5.54 3.68 -12.09
C GLN A 6 -5.96 4.89 -11.23
N LYS A 7 -7.22 5.34 -11.34
CA LYS A 7 -7.73 6.47 -10.56
C LYS A 7 -8.42 5.93 -9.30
N PRO A 8 -7.83 6.12 -8.10
CA PRO A 8 -8.48 5.69 -6.87
C PRO A 8 -9.78 6.48 -6.66
N GLY A 9 -10.86 5.77 -6.33
CA GLY A 9 -12.11 6.40 -5.91
C GLY A 9 -12.08 6.77 -4.42
N THR A 10 -13.23 7.17 -3.87
CA THR A 10 -13.37 7.52 -2.44
C THR A 10 -13.02 6.38 -1.48
N SER A 11 -13.08 5.13 -1.96
CA SER A 11 -12.72 3.92 -1.20
C SER A 11 -11.42 3.26 -1.66
N GLY A 12 -10.59 3.96 -2.44
CA GLY A 12 -9.37 3.43 -3.06
C GLY A 12 -9.57 2.87 -4.47
N LEU A 13 -8.53 2.23 -5.01
CA LEU A 13 -8.57 1.59 -6.33
C LEU A 13 -9.22 0.20 -6.20
N ARG A 14 -10.30 -0.04 -6.93
CA ARG A 14 -11.01 -1.33 -6.96
C ARG A 14 -11.04 -1.85 -8.40
N LYS A 15 -10.35 -2.95 -8.65
CA LYS A 15 -10.28 -3.63 -9.96
C LYS A 15 -10.35 -5.14 -9.76
N ARG A 16 -10.52 -5.90 -10.84
CA ARG A 16 -10.57 -7.36 -10.75
C ARG A 16 -9.17 -7.91 -10.45
N VAL A 17 -9.10 -9.01 -9.68
CA VAL A 17 -7.89 -9.81 -9.42
C VAL A 17 -6.96 -9.92 -10.65
N PRO A 18 -7.42 -10.37 -11.83
CA PRO A 18 -6.55 -10.51 -13.01
C PRO A 18 -6.01 -9.17 -13.56
N GLU A 19 -6.67 -8.03 -13.31
CA GLU A 19 -6.12 -6.72 -13.67
C GLU A 19 -4.93 -6.37 -12.77
N PHE A 20 -5.00 -6.72 -11.48
CA PHE A 20 -3.92 -6.49 -10.52
C PHE A 20 -2.72 -7.43 -10.68
N GLN A 21 -2.95 -8.62 -11.24
CA GLN A 21 -1.89 -9.57 -11.61
C GLN A 21 -1.18 -9.20 -12.92
N GLN A 22 -1.62 -8.13 -13.61
CA GLN A 22 -0.87 -7.67 -14.78
C GLN A 22 0.51 -7.14 -14.37
N GLU A 23 1.50 -7.44 -15.20
CA GLU A 23 2.89 -7.07 -14.98
C GLU A 23 3.05 -5.55 -14.82
N ASN A 24 3.61 -5.10 -13.70
CA ASN A 24 3.79 -3.69 -13.32
C ASN A 24 2.50 -2.93 -12.96
N TYR A 25 1.31 -3.56 -12.92
CA TYR A 25 0.09 -2.82 -12.58
C TYR A 25 0.11 -2.35 -11.13
N THR A 26 0.36 -3.30 -10.22
CA THR A 26 0.37 -3.09 -8.77
C THR A 26 1.54 -2.22 -8.35
N GLU A 27 2.72 -2.45 -8.93
CA GLU A 27 3.96 -1.70 -8.72
C GLU A 27 3.79 -0.22 -9.09
N ASN A 28 3.25 0.07 -10.28
CA ASN A 28 3.01 1.46 -10.70
C ASN A 28 2.05 2.17 -9.76
N PHE A 29 1.00 1.48 -9.31
CA PHE A 29 0.03 2.06 -8.39
C PHE A 29 0.67 2.38 -7.04
N ILE A 30 1.48 1.44 -6.50
CA ILE A 30 2.21 1.64 -5.24
C ILE A 30 3.18 2.80 -5.36
N GLN A 31 3.97 2.86 -6.44
CA GLN A 31 4.91 3.95 -6.69
C GLN A 31 4.19 5.29 -6.78
N SER A 32 3.11 5.37 -7.55
CA SER A 32 2.32 6.60 -7.70
C SER A 32 1.73 7.06 -6.37
N THR A 33 1.29 6.12 -5.52
CA THR A 33 0.76 6.44 -4.19
C THR A 33 1.86 6.90 -3.24
N LEU A 34 3.04 6.29 -3.28
CA LEU A 34 4.21 6.74 -2.51
C LEU A 34 4.67 8.13 -2.96
N ASP A 35 4.71 8.38 -4.26
CA ASP A 35 5.01 9.70 -4.83
C ASP A 35 4.00 10.77 -4.41
N ALA A 36 2.70 10.49 -4.53
CA ALA A 36 1.65 11.44 -4.17
C ALA A 36 1.50 11.66 -2.66
N GLY A 37 1.66 10.62 -1.85
CA GLY A 37 1.45 10.67 -0.41
C GLY A 37 2.67 11.16 0.37
N LEU A 38 3.88 10.73 -0.03
CA LEU A 38 5.12 10.99 0.70
C LEU A 38 6.08 11.91 -0.06
N GLY A 39 6.09 11.90 -1.40
CA GLY A 39 6.93 12.79 -2.21
C GLY A 39 8.41 12.77 -1.77
N ASP A 40 8.97 13.93 -1.45
CA ASP A 40 10.36 14.04 -0.96
C ASP A 40 10.57 13.46 0.45
N LYS A 41 9.49 13.25 1.23
CA LYS A 41 9.54 12.70 2.60
C LYS A 41 9.60 11.17 2.66
N LYS A 42 9.71 10.49 1.51
CA LYS A 42 9.87 9.02 1.44
C LYS A 42 11.04 8.54 2.30
N LYS A 43 12.18 9.22 2.22
CA LYS A 43 13.38 8.91 3.01
C LYS A 43 13.18 9.28 4.47
N GLY A 44 12.99 8.27 5.33
CA GLY A 44 12.74 8.48 6.76
C GLY A 44 11.31 8.21 7.22
N ALA A 45 10.36 8.09 6.28
CA ALA A 45 8.98 7.84 6.64
C ALA A 45 8.71 6.40 7.06
N THR A 46 7.58 6.22 7.74
CA THR A 46 7.07 4.91 8.16
C THR A 46 5.83 4.58 7.35
N LEU A 47 5.79 3.40 6.72
CA LEU A 47 4.62 2.93 5.98
C LEU A 47 3.83 1.92 6.82
N VAL A 48 2.51 2.01 6.82
CA VAL A 48 1.64 1.00 7.44
C VAL A 48 0.87 0.27 6.36
N VAL A 49 0.99 -1.05 6.34
CA VAL A 49 0.35 -1.93 5.37
C VAL A 49 -0.66 -2.79 6.10
N GLY A 50 -1.90 -2.72 5.63
CA GLY A 50 -3.03 -3.46 6.19
C GLY A 50 -3.90 -4.10 5.12
N GLY A 51 -4.60 -5.16 5.52
CA GLY A 51 -5.42 -5.94 4.61
C GLY A 51 -6.51 -6.72 5.35
N ASP A 52 -7.50 -7.12 4.57
CA ASP A 52 -8.59 -8.01 4.97
C ASP A 52 -8.16 -9.50 4.96
N GLY A 53 -7.01 -9.81 4.33
CA GLY A 53 -6.46 -11.17 4.23
C GLY A 53 -6.95 -11.96 3.01
N ARG A 54 -7.38 -11.26 1.96
CA ARG A 54 -7.81 -11.86 0.70
C ARG A 54 -6.69 -12.56 -0.06
N TYR A 55 -7.06 -13.29 -1.12
CA TYR A 55 -6.21 -14.19 -1.89
C TYR A 55 -4.88 -13.57 -2.36
N LEU A 56 -4.89 -12.32 -2.83
CA LEU A 56 -3.71 -11.61 -3.33
C LEU A 56 -2.92 -10.83 -2.24
N CYS A 57 -3.41 -10.79 -1.00
CA CYS A 57 -2.75 -10.03 0.08
C CYS A 57 -1.27 -10.36 0.27
N PRO A 58 -0.83 -11.64 0.39
CA PRO A 58 0.58 -11.92 0.66
C PRO A 58 1.50 -11.50 -0.50
N GLU A 59 1.05 -11.67 -1.74
CA GLU A 59 1.80 -11.29 -2.94
C GLU A 59 1.97 -9.77 -3.01
N THR A 60 0.88 -9.01 -2.84
CA THR A 60 0.96 -7.55 -2.89
C THR A 60 1.72 -6.96 -1.71
N VAL A 61 1.59 -7.53 -0.50
CA VAL A 61 2.39 -7.09 0.65
C VAL A 61 3.89 -7.23 0.35
N ASN A 62 4.31 -8.32 -0.31
CA ASN A 62 5.70 -8.52 -0.68
C ASN A 62 6.19 -7.46 -1.68
N ILE A 63 5.37 -7.15 -2.69
CA ILE A 63 5.65 -6.07 -3.65
C ILE A 63 5.77 -4.72 -2.92
N ILE A 64 4.86 -4.40 -1.99
CA ILE A 64 4.92 -3.17 -1.20
C ILE A 64 6.22 -3.11 -0.37
N ILE A 65 6.64 -4.23 0.24
CA ILE A 65 7.90 -4.30 0.99
C ILE A 65 9.10 -3.98 0.09
N GLN A 66 9.18 -4.60 -1.10
CA GLN A 66 10.27 -4.37 -2.06
C GLN A 66 10.30 -2.92 -2.54
N MET A 67 9.13 -2.38 -2.94
CA MET A 67 8.98 -0.99 -3.37
C MET A 67 9.33 -0.02 -2.25
N ALA A 68 8.94 -0.32 -1.01
CA ALA A 68 9.24 0.52 0.13
C ALA A 68 10.73 0.58 0.44
N ALA A 69 11.42 -0.57 0.40
CA ALA A 69 12.86 -0.65 0.55
C ALA A 69 13.58 0.12 -0.57
N ALA A 70 13.13 -0.04 -1.82
CA ALA A 70 13.68 0.67 -2.98
C ALA A 70 13.50 2.21 -2.88
N ASN A 71 12.39 2.67 -2.30
CA ASN A 71 12.12 4.10 -2.08
C ASN A 71 12.84 4.69 -0.84
N GLY A 72 13.55 3.87 -0.05
CA GLY A 72 14.31 4.33 1.12
C GLY A 72 13.45 4.63 2.35
N LEU A 73 12.30 3.97 2.50
CA LEU A 73 11.49 4.07 3.71
C LEU A 73 12.26 3.54 4.92
N ARG A 74 12.14 4.23 6.06
CA ARG A 74 12.88 3.85 7.29
C ARG A 74 12.26 2.68 8.01
N LYS A 75 10.93 2.58 7.98
CA LYS A 75 10.19 1.56 8.73
C LYS A 75 8.93 1.17 8.00
N LEU A 76 8.61 -0.12 8.07
CA LEU A 76 7.40 -0.69 7.51
C LEU A 76 6.69 -1.48 8.61
N ILE A 77 5.40 -1.26 8.78
CA ILE A 77 4.57 -1.98 9.75
C ILE A 77 3.51 -2.74 8.97
N VAL A 78 3.55 -4.07 9.07
CA VAL A 78 2.60 -4.96 8.39
C VAL A 78 1.78 -5.68 9.46
N GLY A 79 0.48 -5.83 9.22
CA GLY A 79 -0.35 -6.73 10.01
C GLY A 79 0.17 -8.17 9.95
N GLN A 80 0.08 -8.91 11.06
CA GLN A 80 0.45 -10.31 11.08
C GLN A 80 -0.44 -11.09 10.08
N ASN A 81 0.18 -11.89 9.21
CA ASN A 81 -0.48 -12.58 8.09
C ASN A 81 -1.24 -11.64 7.13
N GLY A 82 -0.91 -10.35 7.09
CA GLY A 82 -1.62 -9.35 6.28
C GLY A 82 -2.95 -8.90 6.86
N PHE A 83 -3.34 -9.37 8.05
CA PHE A 83 -4.56 -8.93 8.72
C PHE A 83 -4.32 -7.64 9.49
N LEU A 84 -4.93 -6.56 9.02
CA LEU A 84 -4.99 -5.30 9.73
C LEU A 84 -6.20 -4.52 9.20
N SER A 85 -7.25 -4.42 10.01
CA SER A 85 -8.46 -3.73 9.60
C SER A 85 -8.19 -2.24 9.37
N THR A 86 -8.90 -1.62 8.42
CA THR A 86 -8.81 -0.18 8.16
C THR A 86 -8.94 0.69 9.42
N PRO A 87 -9.88 0.42 10.36
CA PRO A 87 -9.92 1.17 11.62
C PRO A 87 -8.70 0.92 12.51
N ALA A 88 -8.15 -0.30 12.54
CA ALA A 88 -6.91 -0.59 13.27
C ALA A 88 -5.71 0.14 12.65
N VAL A 89 -5.61 0.21 11.33
CA VAL A 89 -4.57 0.98 10.63
C VAL A 89 -4.67 2.46 10.99
N SER A 90 -5.87 3.04 10.91
CA SER A 90 -6.12 4.45 11.25
C SER A 90 -5.78 4.76 12.71
N CYS A 91 -6.17 3.88 13.63
CA CYS A 91 -5.82 3.98 15.04
C CYS A 91 -4.30 3.91 15.25
N LEU A 92 -3.61 3.00 14.57
CA LEU A 92 -2.16 2.82 14.69
C LEU A 92 -1.40 4.06 14.20
N ILE A 93 -1.83 4.64 13.07
CA ILE A 93 -1.22 5.85 12.51
C ILE A 93 -1.33 7.01 13.50
N ARG A 94 -2.51 7.21 14.09
CA ARG A 94 -2.73 8.25 15.11
C ARG A 94 -1.94 7.98 16.38
N LYS A 95 -1.93 6.74 16.87
CA LYS A 95 -1.28 6.36 18.13
C LYS A 95 0.25 6.42 18.07
N ARG A 96 0.84 6.19 16.90
CA ARG A 96 2.29 6.19 16.70
C ARG A 96 2.80 7.45 15.99
N GLU A 97 1.93 8.46 15.80
CA GLU A 97 2.23 9.71 15.09
C GLU A 97 2.96 9.46 13.77
N ILE A 98 2.51 8.43 13.05
CA ILE A 98 3.16 7.98 11.82
C ILE A 98 2.80 8.99 10.72
N ASN A 99 3.78 9.81 10.33
CA ASN A 99 3.72 10.62 9.11
C ASN A 99 3.89 9.72 7.88
N GLY A 100 2.90 8.87 7.65
CA GLY A 100 3.00 7.76 6.73
C GLY A 100 1.80 7.61 5.83
N LEU A 101 1.92 6.63 4.94
CA LEU A 101 0.88 6.23 4.01
C LEU A 101 0.28 4.89 4.46
N CYS A 102 -1.04 4.75 4.27
CA CYS A 102 -1.80 3.54 4.54
C CYS A 102 -2.11 2.85 3.22
N PHE A 103 -1.74 1.58 3.10
CA PHE A 103 -2.31 0.70 2.08
C PHE A 103 -3.31 -0.24 2.74
N ALA A 104 -4.58 -0.15 2.33
CA ALA A 104 -5.65 -1.04 2.78
C ALA A 104 -6.14 -1.90 1.60
N HIS A 105 -5.69 -3.15 1.54
CA HIS A 105 -6.10 -4.11 0.53
C HIS A 105 -7.47 -4.72 0.88
N SER A 106 -8.55 -3.99 0.56
CA SER A 106 -9.93 -4.48 0.73
C SER A 106 -10.56 -4.99 -0.57
N SER A 107 -9.85 -4.91 -1.69
CA SER A 107 -10.44 -4.95 -3.04
C SER A 107 -9.75 -5.90 -4.03
N PHE A 108 -8.92 -6.82 -3.54
CA PHE A 108 -8.21 -7.81 -4.33
C PHE A 108 -8.78 -9.17 -4.03
#